data_AF-A0A246R8W5-F1
#
_entry.id   AF-A0A246R8W5-F1
#
_cell.length_a   1.000
_cell.length_b   1.000
_cell.length_c   1.000
_cell.angle_alpha   90.00
_cell.angle_beta   90.00
_cell.angle_gamma   90.00
#
_symmetry.space_group_name_H-M   'P 1'
#
loop_
_entity.id
_entity.type
_entity.pdbx_description
1 polymer ?
#
loop_
_entity_poly.entity_id
_entity_poly.type
_entity_poly.pdbx_seq_one_letter_code
_entity_poly.pdbx_strand_id
1 'polypeptide(L)'
;MDGGADGERLAASLTAWLDRLEFVDLGTDEVTARIIDAAAAWAAAQGWRSYRRAASVLPLPPPMTDRHSVLDVACARRDGPPVVIEVDHTDRRRTWEKLTAETAAGRVALWVRWGPGRFAAPPAPIHLVTCEVSRHSGPPGAGRRHSRTTGPARPAPVHSARDVDPVVEPLPLPSADPGSS
;
A
#
# COMPACT_ATOMS: atom_id res chain seq x y z
N MET A 1 15.27 -22.76 -15.35
CA MET A 1 13.97 -22.42 -14.71
C MET A 1 14.25 -21.37 -13.64
N ASP A 2 14.91 -20.26 -14.03
CA ASP A 2 15.70 -19.48 -13.06
C ASP A 2 15.08 -18.09 -12.77
N GLY A 3 14.02 -17.73 -13.51
CA GLY A 3 13.33 -16.45 -13.37
C GLY A 3 12.51 -16.31 -12.09
N GLY A 4 11.96 -17.42 -11.56
CA GLY A 4 11.21 -17.40 -10.29
C GLY A 4 12.10 -17.10 -9.09
N ALA A 5 13.27 -17.76 -9.01
CA ALA A 5 14.26 -17.49 -7.96
C ALA A 5 14.86 -16.07 -8.08
N ASP A 6 14.99 -15.52 -9.30
CA ASP A 6 15.38 -14.12 -9.47
C ASP A 6 14.31 -13.16 -8.96
N GLY A 7 13.04 -13.40 -9.29
CA GLY A 7 11.93 -12.58 -8.81
C GLY A 7 11.78 -12.57 -7.29
N GLU A 8 11.97 -13.70 -6.62
CA GLU A 8 11.99 -13.77 -5.15
C GLU A 8 13.13 -12.95 -4.53
N ARG A 9 14.35 -13.05 -5.08
CA ARG A 9 15.49 -12.25 -4.63
C ARG A 9 15.26 -10.75 -4.83
N LEU A 10 14.68 -10.37 -5.97
CA LEU A 10 14.34 -8.98 -6.28
C LEU A 10 13.28 -8.43 -5.33
N ALA A 11 12.24 -9.21 -5.07
CA ALA A 11 11.20 -8.86 -4.10
C ALA A 11 11.79 -8.68 -2.70
N ALA A 12 12.63 -9.61 -2.24
CA ALA A 12 13.31 -9.50 -0.94
C ALA A 12 14.22 -8.26 -0.87
N SER A 13 14.96 -7.95 -1.94
CA SER A 13 15.81 -6.75 -2.02
C SER A 13 14.99 -5.46 -1.94
N LEU A 14 13.86 -5.39 -2.66
CA LEU A 14 12.99 -4.22 -2.62
C LEU A 14 12.29 -4.09 -1.25
N THR A 15 11.87 -5.19 -0.62
CA THR A 15 11.35 -5.18 0.76
C THR A 15 12.38 -4.57 1.70
N ALA A 16 13.62 -5.07 1.70
CA ALA A 16 14.69 -4.54 2.55
C ALA A 16 15.01 -3.06 2.28
N TRP A 17 14.79 -2.58 1.05
CA TRP A 17 14.90 -1.17 0.71
C TRP A 17 13.76 -0.33 1.29
N LEU A 18 12.52 -0.78 1.09
CA LEU A 18 11.32 -0.11 1.63
C LEU A 18 11.26 -0.16 3.16
N ASP A 19 11.95 -1.11 3.79
CA ASP A 19 12.03 -1.18 5.24
C ASP A 19 12.70 0.05 5.88
N ARG A 20 13.54 0.76 5.12
CA ARG A 20 14.17 2.02 5.55
C ARG A 20 13.31 3.26 5.29
N LEU A 21 12.14 3.10 4.68
CA LEU A 21 11.29 4.23 4.31
C LEU A 21 10.59 4.78 5.55
N GLU A 22 10.75 6.09 5.78
CA GLU A 22 10.07 6.82 6.84
C GLU A 22 9.24 7.97 6.30
N PHE A 23 8.08 8.16 6.92
CA PHE A 23 7.21 9.29 6.71
C PHE A 23 6.17 9.37 7.82
N VAL A 24 5.64 10.56 8.04
CA VAL A 24 4.62 10.80 9.05
C VAL A 24 3.46 11.57 8.43
N ASP A 25 2.26 11.19 8.83
CA ASP A 25 1.02 11.90 8.55
C ASP A 25 0.81 12.20 7.05
N LEU A 26 1.04 11.22 6.19
CA LEU A 26 0.79 11.33 4.75
C LEU A 26 -0.61 10.82 4.38
N GLY A 27 -1.24 11.47 3.40
CA GLY A 27 -2.44 10.97 2.74
C GLY A 27 -2.16 9.78 1.82
N THR A 28 -3.21 9.10 1.37
CA THR A 28 -3.08 7.87 0.57
C THR A 28 -2.27 8.05 -0.72
N ASP A 29 -2.52 9.13 -1.46
CA ASP A 29 -1.83 9.39 -2.73
C ASP A 29 -0.37 9.79 -2.47
N GLU A 30 -0.10 10.53 -1.40
CA GLU A 30 1.25 10.92 -0.98
C GLU A 30 2.09 9.70 -0.59
N VAL A 31 1.52 8.74 0.14
CA VAL A 31 2.20 7.47 0.46
C VAL A 31 2.49 6.67 -0.80
N THR A 32 1.51 6.54 -1.69
CA THR A 32 1.70 5.82 -2.96
C THR A 32 2.81 6.44 -3.79
N ALA A 33 2.79 7.77 -3.95
CA ALA A 33 3.85 8.51 -4.64
C ALA A 33 5.22 8.31 -3.98
N ARG A 34 5.28 8.36 -2.64
CA ARG A 34 6.52 8.16 -1.89
C ARG A 34 7.10 6.75 -2.08
N ILE A 35 6.25 5.73 -2.13
CA ILE A 35 6.70 4.34 -2.36
C ILE A 35 7.16 4.16 -3.81
N ILE A 36 6.47 4.77 -4.78
CA ILE A 36 6.91 4.80 -6.19
C ILE A 36 8.28 5.48 -6.31
N ASP A 37 8.49 6.60 -5.61
CA ASP A 37 9.79 7.28 -5.53
C ASP A 37 10.88 6.34 -5.01
N ALA A 38 10.59 5.66 -3.89
CA ALA A 38 11.51 4.73 -3.26
C ALA A 38 11.83 3.53 -4.15
N ALA A 39 10.85 2.97 -4.87
CA ALA A 39 11.06 1.89 -5.82
C ALA A 39 11.92 2.31 -7.02
N ALA A 40 11.70 3.52 -7.56
CA ALA A 40 12.54 4.07 -8.62
C ALA A 40 13.98 4.32 -8.13
N ALA A 41 14.15 4.80 -6.90
CA ALA A 41 15.46 4.99 -6.27
C ALA A 41 16.19 3.66 -6.00
N TRP A 42 15.47 2.63 -5.56
CA TRP A 42 15.99 1.27 -5.43
C TRP A 42 16.55 0.78 -6.77
N ALA A 43 15.79 0.90 -7.86
CA ALA A 43 16.24 0.49 -9.18
C ALA A 43 17.49 1.26 -9.64
N ALA A 44 17.53 2.58 -9.38
CA ALA A 44 18.70 3.40 -9.68
C ALA A 44 19.94 2.96 -8.88
N ALA A 45 19.77 2.56 -7.60
CA ALA A 45 20.86 2.02 -6.78
C ALA A 45 21.41 0.67 -7.30
N GLN A 46 20.61 -0.08 -8.07
CA GLN A 46 21.08 -1.27 -8.80
C GLN A 46 21.76 -0.92 -10.14
N GLY A 47 21.87 0.36 -10.51
CA GLY A 47 22.38 0.81 -11.79
C GLY A 47 21.39 0.67 -12.96
N TRP A 48 20.09 0.49 -12.68
CA TRP A 48 19.08 0.29 -13.71
C TRP A 48 18.43 1.59 -14.15
N ARG A 49 17.97 1.63 -15.41
CA ARG A 49 17.17 2.75 -15.90
C ARG A 49 15.70 2.51 -15.55
N SER A 50 15.12 3.42 -14.79
CA SER A 50 13.70 3.36 -14.40
C SER A 50 12.85 4.36 -15.19
N TYR A 51 11.61 3.97 -15.45
CA TYR A 51 10.59 4.76 -16.11
C TYR A 51 9.34 4.74 -15.24
N ARG A 52 8.80 5.92 -14.94
CA ARG A 52 7.53 6.04 -14.24
C ARG A 52 6.39 6.09 -15.23
N ARG A 53 5.22 5.60 -14.83
CA ARG A 53 4.02 5.60 -15.66
C ARG A 53 4.28 4.97 -17.03
N ALA A 54 4.98 3.84 -17.04
CA ALA A 54 5.33 3.13 -18.27
C ALA A 54 4.09 2.46 -18.88
N ALA A 55 4.01 2.39 -20.21
CA ALA A 55 2.94 1.66 -20.87
C ALA A 55 3.04 0.16 -20.51
N SER A 56 1.92 -0.41 -20.08
CA SER A 56 1.75 -1.85 -19.87
C SER A 56 1.51 -2.54 -21.21
N VAL A 57 1.90 -3.80 -21.33
CA VAL A 57 1.54 -4.65 -22.47
C VAL A 57 0.02 -4.94 -22.52
N LEU A 58 -0.70 -4.75 -21.41
CA LEU A 58 -2.15 -4.94 -21.36
C LEU A 58 -2.90 -3.72 -21.95
N PRO A 59 -3.68 -3.89 -23.03
CA PRO A 59 -4.51 -2.82 -23.56
C PRO A 59 -5.60 -2.39 -22.55
N LEU A 60 -6.09 -1.17 -22.71
CA LEU A 60 -7.29 -0.71 -22.01
C LEU A 60 -8.53 -1.44 -22.54
N PRO A 61 -9.56 -1.61 -21.70
CA PRO A 61 -10.82 -2.21 -22.16
C PRO A 61 -11.51 -1.33 -23.21
N PRO A 62 -12.44 -1.89 -24.01
CA PRO A 62 -13.27 -1.13 -24.93
C PRO A 62 -13.95 0.08 -24.26
N PRO A 63 -14.11 1.22 -24.96
CA PRO A 63 -13.76 1.45 -26.37
C PRO A 63 -12.29 1.86 -26.62
N MET A 64 -11.46 1.96 -25.58
CA MET A 64 -10.11 2.53 -25.64
C MET A 64 -9.02 1.49 -25.97
N THR A 65 -9.34 0.46 -26.75
CA THR A 65 -8.48 -0.71 -26.99
C THR A 65 -7.19 -0.38 -27.74
N ASP A 66 -7.11 0.80 -28.37
CA ASP A 66 -5.93 1.37 -29.03
C ASP A 66 -4.89 1.92 -28.03
N ARG A 67 -5.26 2.03 -26.76
CA ARG A 67 -4.41 2.55 -25.68
C ARG A 67 -4.03 1.44 -24.72
N HIS A 68 -2.92 1.63 -24.04
CA HIS A 68 -2.39 0.70 -23.06
C HIS A 68 -2.69 1.15 -21.63
N SER A 69 -2.83 0.17 -20.73
CA SER A 69 -2.81 0.43 -19.29
C SER A 69 -1.44 0.99 -18.89
N VAL A 70 -1.33 1.56 -17.68
CA VAL A 70 -0.08 2.15 -17.19
C VAL A 70 0.41 1.38 -15.96
N LEU A 71 1.73 1.15 -15.94
CA LEU A 71 2.50 0.63 -14.81
C LEU A 71 3.10 1.78 -14.01
N ASP A 72 3.18 1.65 -12.69
CA ASP A 72 3.76 2.70 -11.86
C ASP A 72 5.25 2.87 -12.14
N VAL A 73 6.00 1.77 -12.18
CA VAL A 73 7.43 1.76 -12.50
C VAL A 73 7.79 0.58 -13.41
N ALA A 74 8.63 0.84 -14.41
CA ALA A 74 9.33 -0.19 -15.18
C ALA A 74 10.83 0.06 -15.16
N CYS A 75 11.63 -1.00 -15.03
CA CYS A 75 13.08 -0.94 -14.90
C CYS A 75 13.73 -1.81 -15.98
N ALA A 76 14.63 -1.20 -16.76
CA ALA A 76 15.45 -1.91 -17.73
C ALA A 76 16.78 -2.33 -17.09
N ARG A 77 17.12 -3.62 -17.24
CA ARG A 77 18.34 -4.25 -16.71
C ARG A 77 19.23 -4.68 -17.87
N ARG A 78 20.55 -4.60 -17.70
CA ARG A 78 21.52 -5.11 -18.69
C ARG A 78 21.59 -6.64 -18.65
N ASP A 79 21.61 -7.20 -17.45
CA ASP A 79 21.96 -8.61 -17.21
C ASP A 79 20.75 -9.46 -16.77
N GLY A 80 19.56 -9.16 -17.29
CA GLY A 80 18.36 -9.91 -16.94
C GLY A 80 17.07 -9.33 -17.55
N PRO A 81 15.93 -10.00 -17.34
CA PRO A 81 14.64 -9.52 -17.82
C PRO A 81 14.29 -8.17 -17.17
N PRO A 82 13.53 -7.30 -17.87
CA PRO A 82 12.97 -6.08 -17.27
C PRO A 82 12.13 -6.39 -16.04
N VAL A 83 12.11 -5.47 -15.08
CA VAL A 83 11.28 -5.55 -13.88
C VAL A 83 10.16 -4.53 -13.98
N VAL A 84 8.94 -4.93 -13.65
CA VAL A 84 7.78 -4.03 -13.57
C VAL A 84 7.22 -4.03 -12.16
N ILE A 85 6.75 -2.88 -11.69
CA ILE A 85 6.30 -2.67 -10.33
C ILE A 85 4.97 -1.92 -10.34
N GLU A 86 4.01 -2.45 -9.60
CA GLU A 86 2.75 -1.79 -9.27
C GLU A 86 2.66 -1.56 -7.76
N VAL A 87 2.17 -0.40 -7.35
CA VAL A 87 2.06 0.01 -5.95
C VAL A 87 0.60 0.25 -5.62
N ASP A 88 0.03 -0.64 -4.81
CA ASP A 88 -1.38 -0.57 -4.42
C ASP A 88 -1.55 -0.52 -2.90
N HIS A 89 -2.62 0.15 -2.46
CA HIS A 89 -3.11 0.08 -1.07
C HIS A 89 -4.33 -0.84 -0.89
N THR A 90 -4.95 -1.27 -1.99
CA THR A 90 -6.09 -2.20 -2.04
C THR A 90 -5.82 -3.40 -2.94
N ASP A 91 -6.50 -4.51 -2.73
CA ASP A 91 -6.39 -5.69 -3.60
C ASP A 91 -7.24 -5.49 -4.86
N ARG A 92 -6.60 -5.07 -5.96
CA ARG A 92 -7.26 -4.83 -7.24
C ARG A 92 -6.99 -5.97 -8.20
N ARG A 93 -8.04 -6.74 -8.55
CA ARG A 93 -7.94 -7.82 -9.56
C ARG A 93 -7.33 -7.33 -10.88
N ARG A 94 -7.64 -6.10 -11.28
CA ARG A 94 -7.09 -5.48 -12.48
C ARG A 94 -5.56 -5.33 -12.42
N THR A 95 -4.97 -5.10 -11.25
CA THR A 95 -3.52 -5.06 -11.10
C THR A 95 -2.91 -6.43 -11.40
N TRP A 96 -3.53 -7.51 -10.92
CA TRP A 96 -3.07 -8.87 -11.23
C TRP A 96 -3.16 -9.16 -12.72
N GLU A 97 -4.24 -8.76 -13.40
CA GLU A 97 -4.35 -8.93 -14.85
C GLU A 97 -3.20 -8.23 -15.59
N LYS A 98 -2.86 -6.99 -15.19
CA LYS A 98 -1.71 -6.24 -15.74
C LYS A 98 -0.41 -7.01 -15.51
N LEU A 99 -0.11 -7.32 -14.26
CA LEU A 99 1.16 -7.96 -13.89
C LEU A 99 1.30 -9.36 -14.50
N THR A 100 0.23 -10.16 -14.56
CA THR A 100 0.22 -11.46 -15.24
C THR A 100 0.55 -11.29 -16.72
N ALA A 101 -0.02 -10.30 -17.40
CA ALA A 101 0.31 -10.03 -18.81
C ALA A 101 1.78 -9.64 -19.00
N GLU A 102 2.36 -8.86 -18.08
CA GLU A 102 3.79 -8.52 -18.11
C GLU A 102 4.69 -9.75 -17.89
N THR A 103 4.30 -10.65 -16.98
CA THR A 103 5.04 -11.90 -16.75
C THR A 103 4.98 -12.81 -17.98
N ALA A 104 3.84 -12.89 -18.65
CA ALA A 104 3.69 -13.61 -19.91
C ALA A 104 4.56 -13.00 -21.03
N ALA A 105 4.81 -11.69 -20.97
CA ALA A 105 5.75 -10.99 -21.84
C ALA A 105 7.24 -11.14 -21.42
N GLY A 106 7.53 -12.01 -20.46
CA GLY A 106 8.90 -12.34 -20.02
C GLY A 106 9.51 -11.34 -19.04
N ARG A 107 8.72 -10.45 -18.42
CA ARG A 107 9.18 -9.51 -17.40
C ARG A 107 9.02 -10.10 -16.00
N VAL A 108 9.83 -9.64 -15.05
CA VAL A 108 9.62 -9.94 -13.62
C VAL A 108 8.62 -8.94 -13.06
N ALA A 109 7.51 -9.43 -12.51
CA ALA A 109 6.47 -8.60 -11.92
C ALA A 109 6.56 -8.56 -10.40
N LEU A 110 6.72 -7.36 -9.84
CA LEU A 110 6.65 -7.10 -8.41
C LEU A 110 5.36 -6.33 -8.09
N TRP A 111 4.62 -6.79 -7.08
CA TRP A 111 3.46 -6.06 -6.57
C TRP A 111 3.76 -5.56 -5.17
N VAL A 112 3.89 -4.24 -5.03
CA VAL A 112 4.08 -3.59 -3.73
C VAL A 112 2.71 -3.33 -3.12
N ARG A 113 2.44 -4.01 -2.00
CA ARG A 113 1.26 -3.74 -1.17
C ARG A 113 1.65 -2.92 0.04
N TRP A 114 0.93 -1.82 0.24
CA TRP A 114 1.08 -1.02 1.44
C TRP A 114 -0.25 -0.83 2.17
N GLY A 115 -0.18 -0.62 3.48
CA GLY A 115 -1.35 -0.53 4.36
C GLY A 115 -1.05 -1.13 5.74
N PRO A 116 -2.04 -1.14 6.64
CA PRO A 116 -1.87 -1.80 7.93
C PRO A 116 -2.05 -3.33 7.82
N GLY A 117 -1.18 -4.09 8.47
CA GLY A 117 -1.38 -5.52 8.69
C GLY A 117 -1.08 -6.44 7.50
N ARG A 118 -1.86 -7.52 7.40
CA ARG A 118 -1.59 -8.66 6.50
C ARG A 118 -2.07 -8.39 5.07
N PHE A 119 -1.30 -8.88 4.10
CA PHE A 119 -1.58 -8.74 2.67
C PHE A 119 -1.86 -10.09 2.02
N ALA A 120 -2.84 -10.15 1.11
CA ALA A 120 -3.13 -11.35 0.35
C ALA A 120 -1.98 -11.66 -0.63
N ALA A 121 -1.60 -12.93 -0.73
CA ALA A 121 -0.63 -13.37 -1.73
C ALA A 121 -1.24 -13.24 -3.13
N PRO A 122 -0.53 -12.63 -4.10
CA PRO A 122 -0.96 -12.64 -5.49
C PRO A 122 -0.77 -14.03 -6.11
N PRO A 123 -1.47 -14.34 -7.21
CA PRO A 123 -1.21 -15.56 -7.96
C PRO A 123 0.21 -15.55 -8.56
N ALA A 124 0.84 -16.73 -8.62
CA ALA A 124 2.11 -16.89 -9.32
C ALA A 124 1.97 -16.53 -10.82
N PRO A 125 3.01 -15.98 -11.47
CA PRO A 125 4.36 -15.74 -10.96
C PRO A 125 4.58 -14.29 -10.46
N ILE A 126 3.55 -13.61 -9.96
CA ILE A 126 3.70 -12.26 -9.40
C ILE A 126 4.36 -12.36 -8.02
N HIS A 127 5.40 -11.56 -7.77
CA HIS A 127 6.10 -11.55 -6.48
C HIS A 127 5.60 -10.41 -5.60
N LEU A 128 5.17 -10.74 -4.38
CA LEU A 128 4.67 -9.77 -3.40
C LEU A 128 5.83 -9.06 -2.68
N VAL A 129 5.71 -7.75 -2.57
CA VAL A 129 6.55 -6.88 -1.73
C VAL A 129 5.62 -6.14 -0.77
N THR A 130 5.94 -6.10 0.52
CA THR A 130 5.06 -5.50 1.53
C THR A 130 5.69 -4.24 2.12
N CYS A 131 4.85 -3.25 2.39
CA CYS A 131 5.21 -2.00 3.06
C CYS A 131 4.13 -1.67 4.09
N GLU A 132 4.26 -2.22 5.29
CA GLU A 132 3.34 -1.95 6.39
C GLU A 132 3.40 -0.48 6.85
N VAL A 133 2.23 0.12 7.10
CA VAL A 133 2.11 1.49 7.62
C VAL A 133 1.07 1.51 8.74
N SER A 134 1.26 2.38 9.71
CA SER A 134 0.21 2.73 10.68
C SER A 134 -0.78 3.69 10.04
N ARG A 135 -2.04 3.64 10.49
CA ARG A 135 -3.11 4.54 10.02
C ARG A 135 -3.84 5.21 11.18
N HIS A 136 -4.26 6.45 10.98
CA HIS A 136 -5.21 7.14 11.87
C HIS A 136 -6.18 8.02 11.09
N SER A 137 -7.21 8.52 11.77
CA SER A 137 -8.09 9.54 11.22
C SER A 137 -7.31 10.85 11.09
N GLY A 138 -7.39 11.48 9.92
CA GLY A 138 -6.91 12.84 9.74
C GLY A 138 -7.91 13.87 10.24
N PRO A 139 -7.57 15.17 10.11
CA PRO A 139 -8.50 16.26 10.34
C PRO A 139 -9.79 16.13 9.51
N PRO A 140 -10.90 16.77 9.92
CA PRO A 140 -12.13 16.78 9.14
C PRO A 140 -11.88 17.18 7.68
N GLY A 141 -12.36 16.36 6.74
CA GLY A 141 -12.17 16.57 5.30
C GLY A 141 -10.85 16.04 4.71
N ALA A 142 -9.85 15.68 5.52
CA ALA A 142 -8.54 15.21 5.05
C ALA A 142 -8.43 13.68 4.84
N GLY A 143 -9.45 12.91 5.24
CA GLY A 143 -9.45 11.45 5.09
C GLY A 143 -8.55 10.73 6.11
N ARG A 144 -8.03 9.56 5.72
CA ARG A 144 -7.10 8.77 6.56
C ARG A 144 -5.66 9.21 6.33
N ARG A 145 -4.88 9.20 7.40
CA ARG A 145 -3.46 9.56 7.41
C ARG A 145 -2.62 8.36 7.81
N HIS A 146 -1.41 8.30 7.29
CA HIS A 146 -0.54 7.14 7.38
C HIS A 146 0.87 7.54 7.77
N SER A 147 1.50 6.72 8.62
CA SER A 147 2.85 6.93 9.10
C SER A 147 3.63 5.63 9.12
N ARG A 148 4.93 5.71 8.83
CA ARG A 148 5.90 4.63 8.94
C ARG A 148 7.18 5.18 9.56
N THR A 149 7.65 4.55 10.63
CA THR A 149 8.86 4.92 11.37
C THR A 149 9.66 3.66 11.66
N THR A 150 10.98 3.69 11.50
CA THR A 150 11.88 2.54 11.71
C THR A 150 12.33 2.37 13.16
N GLY A 151 11.99 3.33 14.03
CA GLY A 151 12.26 3.27 15.47
C GLY A 151 11.31 2.35 16.25
N PRO A 152 11.68 1.96 17.49
CA PRO A 152 10.79 1.21 18.37
C PRO A 152 9.46 1.97 18.50
N ALA A 153 8.35 1.23 18.44
CA ALA A 153 7.02 1.80 18.59
C ALA A 153 7.00 2.72 19.82
N ARG A 154 6.75 4.01 19.60
CA ARG A 154 6.60 4.96 20.71
C ARG A 154 5.50 4.38 21.60
N PRO A 155 5.74 4.23 22.92
CA PRO A 155 4.72 3.72 23.82
C PRO A 155 3.45 4.54 23.66
N ALA A 156 2.29 3.87 23.74
CA ALA A 156 1.01 4.54 23.67
C ALA A 156 1.00 5.74 24.63
N PRO A 157 0.41 6.89 24.26
CA PRO A 157 0.25 8.00 25.18
C PRO A 157 -0.35 7.48 26.48
N VAL A 158 0.28 7.80 27.61
CA VAL A 158 -0.30 7.50 28.91
C VAL A 158 -1.58 8.32 28.98
N HIS A 159 -2.72 7.67 28.81
CA HIS A 159 -4.00 8.27 29.13
C HIS A 159 -3.99 8.47 30.65
N SER A 160 -3.75 9.70 31.10
CA SER A 160 -4.10 10.09 32.45
C SER A 160 -5.61 9.87 32.57
N ALA A 161 -6.02 8.82 33.29
CA ALA A 161 -7.39 8.68 33.73
C ALA A 161 -7.72 9.96 34.51
N ARG A 162 -8.50 10.85 33.89
CA ARG A 162 -9.30 11.75 34.71
C ARG A 162 -10.32 10.84 35.36
N ASP A 163 -10.24 10.69 36.68
CA ASP A 163 -11.39 10.34 37.48
C ASP A 163 -12.44 11.40 37.17
N VAL A 164 -13.31 11.08 36.22
CA VAL A 164 -14.59 11.74 36.09
C VAL A 164 -15.46 10.99 37.08
N ASP A 165 -15.63 11.58 38.27
CA ASP A 165 -16.70 11.17 39.16
C ASP A 165 -18.00 11.16 38.34
N PRO A 166 -18.70 10.03 38.23
CA PRO A 166 -19.98 10.00 37.57
C PRO A 166 -20.98 10.70 38.50
N VAL A 167 -21.13 12.02 38.33
CA VAL A 167 -22.37 12.70 38.74
C VAL A 167 -23.45 12.21 37.78
N VAL A 168 -24.02 11.06 38.11
CA VAL A 168 -25.29 10.62 37.57
C VAL A 168 -26.34 11.42 38.33
N GLU A 169 -26.76 12.58 37.82
CA GLU A 169 -28.06 13.11 38.21
C GLU A 169 -29.13 12.19 37.60
N PRO A 170 -29.93 11.49 38.42
CA PRO A 170 -31.05 10.72 37.89
C PRO A 170 -32.08 11.70 37.33
N LEU A 171 -32.41 11.56 36.04
CA LEU A 171 -33.57 12.23 35.47
C LEU A 171 -34.83 11.76 36.24
N PRO A 172 -35.64 12.68 36.79
CA PRO A 172 -36.88 12.29 37.46
C PRO A 172 -37.86 11.69 36.44
N LEU A 173 -38.32 10.47 36.72
CA LEU A 173 -39.39 9.82 35.96
C LEU A 173 -40.73 10.51 36.25
N PRO A 174 -41.61 10.71 35.25
CA PRO A 174 -42.95 11.25 35.50
C PRO A 174 -43.77 10.27 36.33
N SER A 175 -44.40 10.79 37.39
CA SER A 175 -45.31 10.04 38.26
C SER A 175 -46.50 9.53 37.46
N ALA A 176 -46.74 8.21 37.51
CA ALA A 176 -48.01 7.65 37.09
C ALA A 176 -49.07 8.00 38.13
N ASP A 177 -50.05 8.83 37.75
CA ASP A 177 -51.22 9.13 38.56
C ASP A 177 -52.07 7.85 38.75
N PRO A 178 -52.41 7.45 39.98
CA PRO A 178 -53.45 6.48 40.23
C PRO A 178 -54.81 7.19 40.31
N GLY A 179 -55.42 7.43 39.15
CA GLY A 179 -56.83 7.83 39.07
C GLY A 179 -57.74 6.60 39.15
N SER A 180 -58.19 6.26 40.35
CA SER A 180 -59.34 5.37 40.55
C SER A 180 -60.65 6.10 40.20
N SER A 181 -61.46 5.49 39.32
CA SER A 181 -62.89 5.22 39.53
C SER A 181 -63.48 4.43 38.38
#